data_AF-A0A1Y5IJ25-F1
#
_entry.id   AF-A0A1Y5IJ25-F1
#
_cell.length_a   1.000
_cell.length_b   1.000
_cell.length_c   1.000
_cell.angle_alpha   90.00
_cell.angle_beta   90.00
_cell.angle_gamma   90.00
#
_symmetry.space_group_name_H-M   'P 1'
#
loop_
_entity.id
_entity.type
_entity.pdbx_description
1 polymer ?
#
loop_
_entity_poly.entity_id
_entity_poly.type
_entity_poly.pdbx_seq_one_letter_code
_entity_poly.pdbx_strand_id
1 'polypeptide(L)'
;MMPFAPSDLLTNAIVGGDGKSNAALEDVRGRHPDVDGALTSSARAGDLLLKCERSEIDKINAYADELSAVERDPFEGAHEAPCAVEASSVRACYSANVSDVTACRDLVEKYRACGRTALRKFIRRERAAA
;
A
#
# COMPACT_ATOMS: atom_id res chain seq x y z
N MET A 1 -44.56 -31.87 0.90
CA MET A 1 -44.31 -30.42 1.05
C MET A 1 -42.81 -30.26 1.16
N MET A 2 -42.12 -29.94 0.06
CA MET A 2 -40.66 -29.84 0.05
C MET A 2 -40.26 -28.45 0.59
N PRO A 3 -39.25 -28.34 1.46
CA PRO A 3 -38.76 -27.06 1.96
C PRO A 3 -38.01 -26.32 0.85
N PHE A 4 -38.44 -25.10 0.54
CA PHE A 4 -37.83 -24.22 -0.46
C PHE A 4 -36.55 -23.60 0.12
N ALA A 5 -35.42 -23.73 -0.58
CA ALA A 5 -34.13 -23.19 -0.15
C ALA A 5 -33.94 -21.76 -0.69
N PRO A 6 -33.42 -20.81 0.10
CA PRO A 6 -33.21 -19.41 -0.32
C PRO A 6 -32.28 -19.26 -1.54
N SER A 7 -31.47 -20.29 -1.82
CA SER A 7 -30.54 -20.37 -2.94
C SER A 7 -31.23 -20.29 -4.30
N ASP A 8 -32.49 -20.74 -4.40
CA ASP A 8 -33.23 -20.78 -5.67
C ASP A 8 -33.71 -19.39 -6.12
N LEU A 9 -33.77 -18.41 -5.22
CA LEU A 9 -34.11 -17.01 -5.54
C LEU A 9 -32.92 -16.23 -6.10
N LEU A 10 -31.69 -16.56 -5.69
CA LEU A 10 -30.49 -15.82 -6.08
C LEU A 10 -30.02 -16.17 -7.50
N THR A 11 -30.26 -17.40 -7.96
CA THR A 11 -29.86 -17.83 -9.31
C THR A 11 -30.68 -17.14 -10.41
N ASN A 12 -31.91 -16.72 -10.13
CA ASN A 12 -32.81 -16.13 -11.12
C ASN A 12 -32.74 -14.59 -11.21
N ALA A 13 -32.14 -13.91 -10.22
CA ALA A 13 -32.12 -12.45 -10.16
C ALA A 13 -30.87 -11.80 -10.80
N ILE A 14 -29.84 -12.59 -11.14
CA ILE A 14 -28.51 -12.06 -11.49
C ILE A 14 -28.25 -12.02 -13.01
N VAL A 15 -29.12 -12.59 -13.86
CA VAL A 15 -28.96 -12.52 -15.33
C VAL A 15 -30.10 -11.69 -15.94
N GLY A 16 -29.76 -10.51 -16.45
CA GLY A 16 -30.72 -9.52 -16.92
C GLY A 16 -31.51 -9.88 -18.18
N GLY A 17 -32.53 -9.07 -18.44
CA GLY A 17 -32.76 -8.54 -19.79
C GLY A 17 -33.95 -9.07 -20.60
N ASP A 18 -34.63 -10.14 -20.21
CA ASP A 18 -35.74 -10.67 -21.01
C ASP A 18 -37.07 -10.62 -20.24
N GLY A 19 -38.13 -10.09 -20.89
CA GLY A 19 -39.49 -9.93 -20.34
C GLY A 19 -40.19 -11.20 -19.84
N LYS A 20 -39.50 -12.35 -19.80
CA LYS A 20 -39.91 -13.58 -19.09
C LYS A 20 -39.65 -13.52 -17.57
N SER A 21 -38.73 -12.66 -17.12
CA SER A 21 -38.40 -12.45 -15.72
C SER A 21 -39.59 -11.93 -14.89
N ASN A 22 -40.41 -11.03 -15.45
CA ASN A 22 -41.56 -10.46 -14.76
C ASN A 22 -42.70 -11.46 -14.51
N ALA A 23 -43.03 -12.34 -15.47
CA ALA A 23 -44.11 -13.31 -15.29
C ALA A 23 -43.77 -14.39 -14.24
N ALA A 24 -42.51 -14.82 -14.20
CA ALA A 24 -42.01 -15.74 -13.17
C ALA A 24 -41.96 -15.06 -11.79
N LEU A 25 -41.60 -13.78 -11.73
CA LEU A 25 -41.59 -13.01 -10.49
C LEU A 25 -43.01 -12.80 -9.93
N GLU A 26 -43.99 -12.53 -10.78
CA GLU A 26 -45.40 -12.38 -10.39
C GLU A 26 -46.00 -13.70 -9.87
N ASP A 27 -45.69 -14.84 -10.48
CA ASP A 27 -46.09 -16.16 -9.97
C ASP A 27 -45.46 -16.49 -8.61
N VAL A 28 -44.18 -16.11 -8.42
CA VAL A 28 -43.50 -16.26 -7.12
C VAL A 28 -44.09 -15.34 -6.06
N ARG A 29 -44.42 -14.08 -6.40
CA ARG A 29 -45.11 -13.14 -5.51
C ARG A 29 -46.50 -13.62 -5.11
N GLY A 30 -47.23 -14.23 -6.04
CA GLY A 30 -48.53 -14.84 -5.76
C GLY A 30 -48.45 -16.02 -4.79
N ARG A 31 -47.37 -16.82 -4.87
CA ARG A 31 -47.11 -17.96 -3.97
C ARG A 31 -46.47 -17.54 -2.63
N HIS A 32 -45.76 -16.41 -2.61
CA HIS A 32 -44.96 -15.94 -1.48
C HIS A 32 -45.05 -14.41 -1.33
N PRO A 33 -45.98 -13.91 -0.50
CA PRO A 33 -46.25 -12.48 -0.37
C PRO A 33 -45.13 -11.69 0.35
N ASP A 34 -44.19 -12.38 0.99
CA ASP A 34 -43.05 -11.82 1.73
C ASP A 34 -41.79 -11.60 0.86
N VAL A 35 -41.79 -12.12 -0.38
CA VAL A 35 -40.63 -12.09 -1.28
C VAL A 35 -40.14 -10.68 -1.56
N ASP A 36 -41.03 -9.71 -1.75
CA ASP A 36 -40.62 -8.32 -1.99
C ASP A 36 -39.90 -7.71 -0.78
N GLY A 37 -40.29 -8.07 0.44
CA GLY A 37 -39.60 -7.64 1.67
C GLY A 37 -38.21 -8.26 1.80
N ALA A 38 -38.07 -9.55 1.45
CA ALA A 38 -36.79 -10.24 1.44
C ALA A 38 -35.84 -9.68 0.36
N LEU A 39 -36.33 -9.42 -0.85
CA LEU A 39 -35.57 -8.80 -1.93
C LEU A 39 -35.10 -7.39 -1.56
N THR A 40 -35.98 -6.57 -0.97
CA THR A 40 -35.63 -5.23 -0.49
C THR A 40 -34.55 -5.29 0.59
N SER A 41 -34.66 -6.24 1.52
CA SER A 41 -33.68 -6.42 2.59
C SER A 41 -32.33 -6.89 2.05
N SER A 42 -32.33 -7.80 1.07
CA SER A 42 -31.14 -8.28 0.37
C SER A 42 -30.45 -7.15 -0.39
N ALA A 43 -31.20 -6.36 -1.16
CA ALA A 43 -30.68 -5.20 -1.88
C ALA A 43 -30.04 -4.17 -0.92
N ARG A 44 -30.71 -3.86 0.20
CA ARG A 44 -30.17 -2.96 1.23
C ARG A 44 -28.88 -3.48 1.86
N ALA A 45 -28.80 -4.78 2.13
CA ALA A 45 -27.57 -5.39 2.66
C ALA A 45 -26.43 -5.31 1.61
N GLY A 46 -26.73 -5.59 0.34
CA GLY A 46 -25.78 -5.43 -0.77
C GLY A 46 -25.25 -4.00 -0.88
N ASP A 47 -26.14 -3.00 -0.84
CA ASP A 47 -25.76 -1.59 -0.90
C ASP A 47 -24.84 -1.17 0.26
N LEU A 48 -25.10 -1.69 1.47
CA LEU A 48 -24.25 -1.43 2.63
C LEU A 48 -22.87 -2.08 2.48
N LEU A 49 -22.80 -3.31 1.97
CA LEU A 49 -21.54 -4.01 1.70
C LEU A 49 -20.70 -3.25 0.66
N LEU A 50 -21.32 -2.81 -0.44
CA LEU A 50 -20.64 -2.03 -1.47
C LEU A 50 -20.13 -0.67 -0.95
N LYS A 51 -20.91 -0.01 -0.09
CA LYS A 51 -20.45 1.23 0.59
C LYS A 51 -19.27 0.97 1.52
N CYS A 52 -19.30 -0.12 2.28
CA CYS A 52 -18.18 -0.50 3.15
C CYS A 52 -16.93 -0.81 2.33
N GLU A 53 -17.05 -1.62 1.28
CA GLU A 53 -15.94 -1.95 0.38
C GLU A 53 -15.29 -0.70 -0.20
N ARG A 54 -16.10 0.25 -0.69
CA ARG A 54 -15.59 1.52 -1.20
C ARG A 54 -14.83 2.33 -0.14
N SER A 55 -15.36 2.39 1.08
CA SER A 55 -14.65 3.05 2.19
C SER A 55 -13.34 2.37 2.56
N GLU A 56 -13.25 1.05 2.48
CA GLU A 56 -12.00 0.32 2.74
C GLU A 56 -10.99 0.51 1.62
N ILE A 57 -11.43 0.54 0.35
CA ILE A 57 -10.57 0.88 -0.79
C ILE A 57 -9.97 2.28 -0.64
N ASP A 58 -10.77 3.27 -0.23
CA ASP A 58 -10.28 4.64 0.00
C ASP A 58 -9.20 4.67 1.10
N LYS A 59 -9.37 3.89 2.18
CA LYS A 59 -8.34 3.77 3.24
C LYS A 59 -7.07 3.09 2.74
N ILE A 60 -7.20 2.02 1.95
CA ILE A 60 -6.06 1.30 1.38
C ILE A 60 -5.27 2.21 0.44
N ASN A 61 -5.96 2.99 -0.40
CA ASN A 61 -5.30 3.94 -1.29
C ASN A 61 -4.56 5.03 -0.51
N ALA A 62 -5.17 5.59 0.54
CA ALA A 62 -4.50 6.56 1.40
C ALA A 62 -3.23 5.97 2.06
N TYR A 63 -3.31 4.72 2.54
CA TYR A 63 -2.15 4.03 3.11
C TYR A 63 -1.09 3.74 2.06
N ALA A 64 -1.47 3.39 0.83
CA ALA A 64 -0.55 3.17 -0.28
C ALA A 64 0.15 4.47 -0.70
N ASP A 65 -0.55 5.61 -0.67
CA ASP A 65 0.03 6.93 -0.93
C ASP A 65 1.02 7.33 0.17
N GLU A 66 0.69 7.09 1.44
CA GLU A 66 1.60 7.30 2.58
C GLU A 66 2.85 6.43 2.46
N LEU A 67 2.68 5.14 2.17
CA LEU A 67 3.80 4.22 1.98
C LEU A 67 4.67 4.62 0.79
N SER A 68 4.02 5.01 -0.33
CA SER A 68 4.72 5.51 -1.51
C SER A 68 5.51 6.77 -1.20
N ALA A 69 5.00 7.67 -0.35
CA ALA A 69 5.73 8.87 0.07
C ALA A 69 6.94 8.54 0.96
N VAL A 70 6.83 7.54 1.84
CA VAL A 70 7.96 7.06 2.66
C VAL A 70 9.01 6.34 1.82
N GLU A 71 8.58 5.58 0.82
CA GLU A 71 9.47 4.78 -0.05
C GLU A 71 10.08 5.59 -1.20
N ARG A 72 9.42 6.66 -1.68
CA ARG A 72 9.86 7.40 -2.88
C ARG A 72 11.25 7.99 -2.74
N ASP A 73 11.66 8.32 -1.53
CA ASP A 73 13.06 8.59 -1.24
C ASP A 73 13.31 8.50 0.28
N PRO A 74 13.88 7.40 0.82
CA PRO A 74 14.38 7.39 2.19
C PRO A 74 15.49 8.44 2.43
N PHE A 75 15.92 9.15 1.37
CA PHE A 75 16.84 10.26 1.38
C PHE A 75 16.21 11.61 0.95
N GLU A 76 14.88 11.74 0.80
CA GLU A 76 14.24 13.05 0.62
C GLU A 76 14.41 13.83 1.93
N GLY A 77 15.36 14.77 1.94
CA GLY A 77 15.79 15.47 3.15
C GLY A 77 16.96 14.81 3.89
N ALA A 78 17.54 13.72 3.37
CA ALA A 78 18.84 13.26 3.85
C ALA A 78 19.88 14.33 3.56
N HIS A 79 20.19 15.05 4.63
CA HIS A 79 21.35 15.90 4.78
C HIS A 79 22.54 15.34 4.00
N GLU A 80 23.18 16.24 3.26
CA GLU A 80 24.49 16.10 2.63
C GLU A 80 25.28 14.93 3.21
N ALA A 81 25.56 13.92 2.37
CA ALA A 81 26.13 12.65 2.80
C ALA A 81 27.30 12.91 3.76
N PRO A 82 27.29 12.33 4.98
CA PRO A 82 28.31 12.63 5.95
C PRO A 82 29.68 12.27 5.35
N CYS A 83 30.61 13.22 5.43
CA CYS A 83 31.97 13.11 4.91
C CYS A 83 32.13 13.22 3.38
N ALA A 84 31.23 13.95 2.70
CA ALA A 84 31.30 14.17 1.26
C ALA A 84 32.64 14.79 0.79
N VAL A 85 33.22 15.69 1.58
CA VAL A 85 34.49 16.37 1.29
C VAL A 85 35.68 15.41 1.40
N GLU A 86 35.70 14.56 2.42
CA GLU A 86 36.74 13.55 2.60
C GLU A 86 36.61 12.45 1.52
N ALA A 87 35.39 12.09 1.15
CA ALA A 87 35.12 11.13 0.07
C ALA A 87 35.62 11.66 -1.29
N SER A 88 35.35 12.93 -1.62
CA SER A 88 35.84 13.53 -2.87
C SER A 88 37.37 13.64 -2.88
N SER A 89 37.99 13.96 -1.74
CA SER A 89 39.45 14.03 -1.60
C SER A 89 40.13 12.68 -1.83
N VAL A 90 39.56 11.59 -1.30
CA VAL A 90 40.06 10.22 -1.53
C VAL A 90 39.92 9.82 -3.00
N ARG A 91 38.76 10.09 -3.62
CA ARG A 91 38.55 9.81 -5.04
C ARG A 91 39.53 10.57 -5.93
N ALA A 92 39.74 11.86 -5.66
CA ALA A 92 40.69 12.70 -6.38
C ALA A 92 42.13 12.17 -6.25
N CYS A 93 42.51 11.71 -5.06
CA CYS A 93 43.83 11.12 -4.84
C CYS A 93 44.02 9.82 -5.62
N TYR A 94 43.03 8.92 -5.61
CA TYR A 94 43.11 7.68 -6.38
C TYR A 94 43.09 7.91 -7.90
N SER A 95 42.37 8.92 -8.38
CA SER A 95 42.43 9.29 -9.80
C SER A 95 43.80 9.85 -10.22
N ALA A 96 44.52 10.49 -9.29
CA ALA A 96 45.85 11.04 -9.55
C ALA A 96 46.99 10.03 -9.34
N ASN A 97 46.81 9.04 -8.46
CA ASN A 97 47.84 8.06 -8.07
C ASN A 97 47.40 6.63 -8.40
N VAL A 98 47.15 6.36 -9.67
CA VAL A 98 46.67 5.04 -10.15
C VAL A 98 47.71 3.93 -9.94
N SER A 99 49.00 4.26 -10.00
CA SER A 99 50.12 3.32 -9.84
C SER A 99 50.56 3.12 -8.39
N ASP A 100 50.32 4.09 -7.50
CA ASP A 100 50.63 3.99 -6.07
C ASP A 100 49.45 4.42 -5.21
N VAL A 101 48.57 3.45 -4.96
CA VAL A 101 47.38 3.62 -4.11
C VAL A 101 47.72 3.83 -2.63
N THR A 102 48.97 3.58 -2.20
CA THR A 102 49.37 3.74 -0.79
C THR A 102 49.66 5.20 -0.44
N ALA A 103 49.98 6.03 -1.42
CA ALA A 103 50.14 7.48 -1.26
C ALA A 103 48.87 8.17 -0.73
N CYS A 104 47.69 7.59 -0.97
CA CYS A 104 46.40 8.13 -0.53
C CYS A 104 45.99 7.72 0.90
N ARG A 105 46.84 6.99 1.62
CA ARG A 105 46.53 6.42 2.94
C ARG A 105 46.01 7.47 3.94
N ASP A 106 46.66 8.62 4.03
CA ASP A 106 46.29 9.66 4.99
C ASP A 106 44.89 10.22 4.74
N LEU A 107 44.49 10.32 3.47
CA LEU A 107 43.14 10.77 3.09
C LEU A 107 42.09 9.70 3.42
N VAL A 108 42.43 8.43 3.25
CA VAL A 108 41.57 7.31 3.65
C VAL A 108 41.40 7.26 5.17
N GLU A 109 42.44 7.53 5.95
CA GLU A 109 42.35 7.60 7.41
C GLU A 109 41.45 8.75 7.87
N LYS A 110 41.51 9.92 7.22
CA LYS A 110 40.60 11.05 7.47
C LYS A 110 39.15 10.69 7.13
N TYR A 111 38.90 10.05 5.98
CA TYR A 111 37.58 9.57 5.61
C TYR A 111 37.02 8.56 6.63
N ARG A 112 37.83 7.61 7.09
CA ARG A 112 37.46 6.64 8.15
C ARG A 112 37.18 7.31 9.48
N ALA A 113 37.94 8.34 9.86
CA ALA A 113 37.72 9.11 11.09
C ALA A 113 36.38 9.86 11.04
N CYS A 114 36.08 10.48 9.90
CA CYS A 114 34.80 11.15 9.68
C CYS A 114 33.64 10.14 9.72
N GLY A 115 33.75 9.00 9.02
CA GLY A 115 32.73 7.96 9.00
C GLY A 115 32.40 7.39 10.39
N ARG A 116 33.42 7.16 11.24
CA ARG A 116 33.20 6.74 12.64
C ARG A 116 32.45 7.80 13.46
N THR A 117 32.73 9.07 13.22
CA THR A 117 32.06 10.18 13.92
C THR A 117 30.62 10.35 13.46
N ALA A 118 30.38 10.24 12.15
CA ALA A 118 29.06 10.27 11.56
C ALA A 118 28.18 9.11 12.05
N LEU A 119 28.70 7.89 12.07
CA LEU A 119 28.00 6.71 12.57
C LEU A 119 27.60 6.86 14.05
N ARG A 120 28.51 7.37 14.90
CA ARG A 120 28.18 7.64 16.32
C ARG A 120 27.08 8.69 16.47
N LYS A 121 27.06 9.73 15.62
CA LYS A 121 25.99 10.74 15.63
C LYS A 121 24.66 10.15 15.16
N PHE A 122 24.67 9.31 14.14
CA PHE A 122 23.49 8.62 13.63
C PHE A 122 22.85 7.71 14.70
N ILE A 123 23.63 6.81 15.30
CA ILE A 123 23.16 5.91 16.37
C ILE A 123 22.59 6.70 17.56
N ARG A 124 23.20 7.84 17.92
CA ARG A 124 22.68 8.71 18.99
C ARG A 124 21.35 9.37 18.63
N ARG A 125 21.16 9.77 17.37
CA ARG A 125 19.89 10.35 16.90
C ARG A 125 18.76 9.33 16.91
N GLU A 126 19.00 8.11 16.43
CA GLU A 126 17.98 7.05 16.46
C GLU A 126 17.54 6.71 17.90
N ARG A 127 18.48 6.64 18.84
CA ARG A 127 18.17 6.42 20.26
C ARG A 127 17.40 7.57 20.93
N ALA A 128 17.40 8.76 20.35
CA ALA A 128 16.65 9.91 20.86
C ALA A 128 15.28 10.07 20.19
N ALA A 129 15.06 9.40 19.05
CA ALA A 129 13.80 9.38 18.31
C ALA A 129 12.93 8.16 18.65
N ALA A 130 13.47 7.16 19.36
CA ALA A 130 12.77 6.01 19.93
C ALA A 130 12.37 6.26 21.39
#